data_AF-C0F0K7-F1
#
_entry.id   AF-C0F0K7-F1
#
_cell.length_a   1.000
_cell.length_b   1.000
_cell.length_c   1.000
_cell.angle_alpha   90.00
_cell.angle_beta   90.00
_cell.angle_gamma   90.00
#
_symmetry.space_group_name_H-M   'P 1'
#
loop_
_entity.id
_entity.type
_entity.pdbx_description
1 polymer ?
#
loop_
_entity_poly.entity_id
_entity_poly.type
_entity_poly.pdbx_seq_one_letter_code
_entity_poly.pdbx_strand_id
1 'polypeptide(L)'
;MSNFNKNGWVSLAQICEERQLVIDAETGKKVLRPAYFSSMNAMIEGAFQFARFFEEIHQKGKVYCSISPDVFYFNLKNGAFHFEGEEFLGEAYVQEPDAAEIEFTEFLAPELAEALAEEQEKLLSETEEQETLETFKECYSLETDRYFMAVYLFEYFFHTGSPFEGKKMVNRCFLSPEEKELFRAREGRFCMEPGEEENIPVKGIQDKLIQYWNEYPEILQKMFQKAFLDGGRLRELRPTEVDWKQLLVRMAMDYKSCHCGFHGFCYRLLPKENGTFACPKCGKIYYPLTNGMDRILLAEGEKLYECQTGRNPMDKDTVTGLIVENRQKKGLYGIKNVSQGVWRGFYPDGKIKDIPNGQGIPIWNGMSVRFELGEEWNLRLMQQVEERKEDEDEQTV
;
A
#
# COMPACT_ATOMS: atom_id res chain seq x y z
N MET A 1 -17.30 -23.25 13.43
CA MET A 1 -18.00 -22.61 12.29
C MET A 1 -18.68 -21.34 12.78
N SER A 2 -17.88 -20.29 12.92
CA SER A 2 -18.36 -18.91 12.99
C SER A 2 -19.40 -18.65 11.89
N ASN A 3 -20.59 -18.18 12.28
CA ASN A 3 -21.63 -17.72 11.33
C ASN A 3 -21.25 -16.33 10.79
N PHE A 4 -20.11 -16.23 10.11
CA PHE A 4 -19.71 -15.01 9.45
C PHE A 4 -20.66 -14.72 8.27
N ASN A 5 -21.38 -13.60 8.35
CA ASN A 5 -22.27 -13.18 7.29
C ASN A 5 -21.46 -12.50 6.17
N LYS A 6 -21.21 -13.24 5.09
CA LYS A 6 -20.44 -12.79 3.91
C LYS A 6 -21.15 -11.69 3.10
N ASN A 7 -22.36 -11.27 3.47
CA ASN A 7 -23.06 -10.19 2.76
C ASN A 7 -22.32 -8.86 2.87
N GLY A 8 -21.88 -8.33 1.73
CA GLY A 8 -21.15 -7.06 1.65
C GLY A 8 -19.64 -7.18 1.90
N TRP A 9 -19.13 -8.41 1.99
CA TRP A 9 -17.72 -8.74 2.08
C TRP A 9 -17.28 -9.44 0.80
N VAL A 10 -16.05 -9.17 0.36
CA VAL A 10 -15.49 -9.76 -0.87
C VAL A 10 -14.16 -10.44 -0.62
N SER A 11 -13.92 -11.57 -1.29
CA SER A 11 -12.63 -12.26 -1.31
C SER A 11 -11.68 -11.67 -2.36
N LEU A 12 -10.40 -12.09 -2.35
CA LEU A 12 -9.44 -11.70 -3.38
C LEU A 12 -9.91 -12.08 -4.79
N ALA A 13 -10.40 -13.31 -4.97
CA ALA A 13 -10.92 -13.77 -6.26
C ALA A 13 -12.01 -12.83 -6.81
N GLN A 14 -12.93 -12.38 -5.95
CA GLN A 14 -13.98 -11.44 -6.34
C GLN A 14 -13.45 -10.03 -6.67
N ILE A 15 -12.39 -9.59 -6.00
CA ILE A 15 -11.69 -8.33 -6.32
C ILE A 15 -11.04 -8.44 -7.70
N CYS A 16 -10.32 -9.54 -7.98
CA CYS A 16 -9.65 -9.78 -9.27
C CYS A 16 -10.64 -9.96 -10.44
N GLU A 17 -11.77 -10.63 -10.20
CA GLU A 17 -12.87 -10.73 -11.17
C GLU A 17 -13.67 -9.42 -11.31
N GLU A 18 -13.46 -8.47 -10.41
CA GLU A 18 -14.20 -7.22 -10.26
C GLU A 18 -15.73 -7.43 -10.13
N ARG A 19 -16.13 -8.63 -9.71
CA ARG A 19 -17.51 -9.08 -9.64
C ARG A 19 -17.72 -9.97 -8.42
N GLN A 20 -18.91 -9.86 -7.84
CA GLN A 20 -19.36 -10.70 -6.75
C GLN A 20 -20.80 -11.17 -7.03
N LEU A 21 -21.09 -12.42 -6.68
CA LEU A 21 -22.43 -12.97 -6.77
C LEU A 21 -23.16 -12.71 -5.46
N VAL A 22 -24.18 -11.85 -5.48
CA VAL A 22 -24.95 -11.44 -4.29
C VAL A 22 -26.37 -11.98 -4.40
N ILE A 23 -26.93 -12.45 -3.30
CA ILE A 23 -28.36 -12.78 -3.23
C ILE A 23 -29.12 -11.49 -2.96
N ASP A 24 -29.97 -11.11 -3.90
CA ASP A 24 -30.81 -9.93 -3.78
C ASP A 24 -31.85 -10.13 -2.67
N ALA A 25 -31.84 -9.24 -1.68
CA ALA A 25 -32.66 -9.38 -0.47
C ALA A 25 -34.16 -9.28 -0.73
N GLU A 26 -34.58 -8.58 -1.79
CA GLU A 26 -36.00 -8.39 -2.13
C GLU A 26 -36.53 -9.54 -2.98
N THR A 27 -35.72 -10.05 -3.91
CA THR A 27 -36.15 -11.04 -4.90
C THR A 27 -35.66 -12.46 -4.61
N GLY A 28 -34.70 -12.64 -3.70
CA GLY A 28 -34.03 -13.90 -3.40
C GLY A 28 -33.16 -14.44 -4.56
N LYS A 29 -33.01 -13.68 -5.64
CA LYS A 29 -32.26 -14.10 -6.83
C LYS A 29 -30.77 -13.82 -6.69
N LYS A 30 -29.94 -14.69 -7.24
CA LYS A 30 -28.50 -14.45 -7.39
C LYS A 30 -28.27 -13.42 -8.50
N VAL A 31 -27.58 -12.33 -8.18
CA VAL A 31 -27.28 -11.22 -9.09
C VAL A 31 -25.79 -10.93 -9.03
N LEU A 32 -25.16 -10.78 -10.19
CA LEU A 32 -23.78 -10.32 -10.28
C LEU A 32 -23.72 -8.81 -10.02
N ARG A 33 -22.90 -8.39 -9.05
CA ARG A 33 -22.66 -6.99 -8.72
C ARG A 33 -21.18 -6.65 -8.88
N PRO A 34 -20.84 -5.39 -9.20
CA PRO A 34 -19.45 -4.93 -9.22
C PRO A 34 -18.77 -5.11 -7.86
N ALA A 35 -17.50 -5.49 -7.86
CA ALA A 35 -16.65 -5.63 -6.67
C ALA A 35 -15.45 -4.67 -6.72
N TYR A 36 -15.72 -3.37 -6.69
CA TYR A 36 -14.69 -2.32 -6.63
C TYR A 36 -14.72 -1.59 -5.29
N PHE A 37 -13.55 -1.23 -4.77
CA PHE A 37 -13.45 -0.32 -3.65
C PHE A 37 -14.11 1.03 -3.96
N SER A 38 -14.82 1.60 -3.00
CA SER A 38 -15.47 2.90 -3.15
C SER A 38 -14.48 4.05 -3.33
N SER A 39 -13.23 3.85 -2.89
CA SER A 39 -12.13 4.81 -3.00
C SER A 39 -10.78 4.13 -2.83
N MET A 40 -9.72 4.77 -3.31
CA MET A 40 -8.33 4.37 -3.05
C MET A 40 -8.03 4.27 -1.55
N ASN A 41 -8.60 5.16 -0.72
CA ASN A 41 -8.39 5.10 0.72
C ASN A 41 -8.99 3.85 1.36
N ALA A 42 -10.15 3.37 0.87
CA ALA A 42 -10.74 2.13 1.34
C ALA A 42 -9.90 0.90 0.93
N MET A 43 -9.30 0.93 -0.26
CA MET A 43 -8.36 -0.10 -0.72
C MET A 43 -7.07 -0.10 0.12
N ILE A 44 -6.46 1.07 0.32
CA ILE A 44 -5.26 1.19 1.16
C ILE A 44 -5.54 0.75 2.60
N GLU A 45 -6.71 1.07 3.14
CA GLU A 45 -7.12 0.62 4.47
C GLU A 45 -7.24 -0.90 4.54
N GLY A 46 -7.86 -1.54 3.56
CA GLY A 46 -7.95 -3.00 3.49
C GLY A 46 -6.57 -3.66 3.47
N ALA A 47 -5.70 -3.21 2.59
CA ALA A 47 -4.31 -3.69 2.53
C ALA A 47 -3.56 -3.47 3.86
N PHE A 48 -3.81 -2.36 4.56
CA PHE A 48 -3.16 -2.05 5.84
C PHE A 48 -3.61 -3.01 6.93
N GLN A 49 -4.92 -3.31 7.00
CA GLN A 49 -5.46 -4.27 7.96
C GLN A 49 -4.97 -5.70 7.67
N PHE A 50 -4.86 -6.08 6.39
CA PHE A 50 -4.27 -7.35 5.98
C PHE A 50 -2.81 -7.47 6.43
N ALA A 51 -1.98 -6.45 6.20
CA ALA A 51 -0.60 -6.45 6.69
C ALA A 51 -0.52 -6.45 8.23
N ARG A 52 -1.46 -5.77 8.91
CA ARG A 52 -1.56 -5.80 10.39
C ARG A 52 -1.87 -7.19 10.92
N PHE A 53 -2.72 -7.96 10.24
CA PHE A 53 -3.00 -9.35 10.63
C PHE A 53 -1.71 -10.20 10.65
N PHE A 54 -0.90 -10.13 9.59
CA PHE A 54 0.37 -10.85 9.53
C PHE A 54 1.35 -10.38 10.62
N GLU A 55 1.44 -9.07 10.84
CA GLU A 55 2.26 -8.51 11.93
C GLU A 55 1.83 -9.06 13.30
N GLU A 56 0.52 -9.12 13.57
CA GLU A 56 -0.03 -9.61 14.84
C GLU A 56 0.22 -11.11 15.07
N ILE A 57 0.19 -11.95 14.03
CA ILE A 57 0.51 -13.38 14.16
C ILE A 57 2.02 -13.58 14.32
N HIS A 58 2.85 -12.85 13.58
CA HIS A 58 4.31 -12.98 13.62
C HIS A 58 4.88 -12.47 14.95
N GLN A 59 4.31 -11.41 15.53
CA GLN A 59 4.68 -10.94 16.88
C GLN A 59 4.40 -11.98 17.98
N LYS A 60 3.46 -12.91 17.74
CA LYS A 60 3.17 -14.03 18.64
C LYS A 60 4.06 -15.25 18.37
N GLY A 61 5.02 -15.15 17.45
CA GLY A 61 5.89 -16.25 17.02
C GLY A 61 5.18 -17.31 16.21
N LYS A 62 4.06 -16.96 15.55
CA LYS A 62 3.27 -17.87 14.70
C LYS A 62 3.47 -17.52 13.22
N VAL A 63 3.15 -18.48 12.35
CA VAL A 63 3.13 -18.36 10.88
C VAL A 63 1.76 -18.83 10.36
N TYR A 64 1.34 -18.35 9.19
CA TYR A 64 0.00 -18.59 8.63
C TYR A 64 -0.21 -20.05 8.19
N CYS A 65 0.85 -20.77 7.79
CA CYS A 65 0.83 -22.20 7.46
C CYS A 65 -0.25 -22.64 6.46
N SER A 66 -0.64 -21.77 5.54
CA SER A 66 -1.61 -22.08 4.48
C SER A 66 -1.29 -21.28 3.23
N ILE A 67 -1.74 -21.79 2.09
CA ILE A 67 -1.67 -21.14 0.79
C ILE A 67 -3.02 -20.60 0.33
N SER A 68 -4.07 -20.70 1.15
CA SER A 68 -5.42 -20.31 0.75
C SER A 68 -5.62 -18.78 0.82
N PRO A 69 -5.90 -18.10 -0.31
CA PRO A 69 -6.26 -16.68 -0.29
C PRO A 69 -7.73 -16.44 0.08
N ASP A 70 -8.56 -17.47 0.13
CA ASP A 70 -10.03 -17.37 0.16
C ASP A 70 -10.62 -17.12 1.55
N VAL A 71 -9.79 -17.19 2.59
CA VAL A 71 -10.21 -16.93 3.97
C VAL A 71 -10.15 -15.45 4.34
N PHE A 72 -9.66 -14.60 3.45
CA PHE A 72 -9.51 -13.17 3.67
C PHE A 72 -10.62 -12.38 2.97
N TYR A 73 -11.31 -11.54 3.74
CA TYR A 73 -12.46 -10.79 3.26
C TYR A 73 -12.33 -9.29 3.52
N PHE A 74 -12.79 -8.48 2.56
CA PHE A 74 -12.76 -7.02 2.65
C PHE A 74 -14.13 -6.39 2.47
N ASN A 75 -14.37 -5.30 3.19
CA ASN A 75 -15.49 -4.43 2.94
C ASN A 75 -15.08 -3.31 1.97
N LEU A 76 -15.64 -3.34 0.77
CA LEU A 76 -15.31 -2.41 -0.32
C LEU A 76 -15.61 -0.94 -0.01
N LYS A 77 -16.44 -0.62 0.99
CA LYS A 77 -16.83 0.77 1.30
C LYS A 77 -15.82 1.49 2.20
N ASN A 78 -15.19 0.78 3.11
CA ASN A 78 -14.35 1.36 4.16
C ASN A 78 -13.01 0.66 4.36
N GLY A 79 -12.75 -0.45 3.68
CA GLY A 79 -11.52 -1.22 3.86
C GLY A 79 -11.48 -2.06 5.14
N ALA A 80 -12.62 -2.30 5.80
CA ALA A 80 -12.65 -3.24 6.91
C ALA A 80 -12.21 -4.63 6.42
N PHE A 81 -11.49 -5.35 7.27
CA PHE A 81 -10.89 -6.66 6.98
C PHE A 81 -11.44 -7.70 7.94
N HIS A 82 -11.63 -8.91 7.44
CA HIS A 82 -12.01 -10.08 8.24
C HIS A 82 -11.23 -11.31 7.78
N PHE A 83 -10.79 -12.10 8.76
CA PHE A 83 -10.16 -13.40 8.56
C PHE A 83 -11.11 -14.51 9.00
N GLU A 84 -11.55 -15.36 8.07
CA GLU A 84 -12.37 -16.54 8.36
C GLU A 84 -11.46 -17.64 8.92
N GLY A 85 -11.54 -17.85 10.22
CA GLY A 85 -10.64 -18.76 10.93
C GLY A 85 -10.18 -18.23 12.29
N GLU A 86 -10.69 -17.07 12.73
CA GLU A 86 -10.41 -16.46 14.05
C GLU A 86 -10.62 -17.40 15.26
N GLU A 87 -11.41 -18.46 15.11
CA GLU A 87 -11.63 -19.48 16.14
C GLU A 87 -10.45 -20.45 16.30
N PHE A 88 -9.63 -20.62 15.26
CA PHE A 88 -8.43 -21.45 15.28
C PHE A 88 -7.21 -20.71 15.82
N LEU A 89 -7.36 -19.43 16.24
CA LEU A 89 -6.21 -18.62 16.62
C LEU A 89 -5.62 -18.97 18.02
N GLY A 90 -6.35 -19.77 18.81
CA GLY A 90 -6.04 -20.09 20.22
C GLY A 90 -5.41 -21.47 20.45
N GLU A 91 -5.70 -22.45 19.60
CA GLU A 91 -5.06 -23.77 19.57
C GLU A 91 -4.19 -23.83 18.29
N ALA A 92 -3.38 -24.86 18.07
CA ALA A 92 -2.45 -24.93 16.93
C ALA A 92 -3.11 -24.42 15.63
N TYR A 93 -2.54 -23.37 15.04
CA TYR A 93 -3.28 -22.34 14.29
C TYR A 93 -3.81 -22.75 12.91
N VAL A 94 -3.55 -23.98 12.48
CA VAL A 94 -4.07 -24.55 11.23
C VAL A 94 -4.22 -26.04 11.49
N GLN A 95 -5.28 -26.68 10.97
CA GLN A 95 -5.19 -28.11 10.71
C GLN A 95 -3.86 -28.38 10.01
N GLU A 96 -3.11 -29.37 10.47
CA GLU A 96 -1.84 -29.69 9.85
C GLU A 96 -2.08 -29.88 8.35
N PRO A 97 -1.43 -29.07 7.48
CA PRO A 97 -1.70 -29.15 6.06
C PRO A 97 -1.20 -30.51 5.59
N ASP A 98 -2.11 -31.34 5.06
CA ASP A 98 -1.75 -32.62 4.48
C ASP A 98 -1.06 -32.35 3.15
N ALA A 99 0.24 -32.61 3.06
CA ALA A 99 1.03 -32.38 1.84
C ALA A 99 0.46 -33.13 0.62
N ALA A 100 -0.29 -34.22 0.83
CA ALA A 100 -0.98 -34.93 -0.24
C ALA A 100 -2.18 -34.15 -0.82
N GLU A 101 -2.72 -33.18 -0.06
CA GLU A 101 -3.84 -32.32 -0.45
C GLU A 101 -3.40 -30.92 -0.90
N ILE A 102 -2.13 -30.56 -0.75
CA ILE A 102 -1.61 -29.25 -1.16
C ILE A 102 -1.36 -29.22 -2.67
N GLU A 103 -2.08 -28.33 -3.35
CA GLU A 103 -1.87 -28.04 -4.76
C GLU A 103 -0.78 -26.98 -4.95
N PHE A 104 -0.01 -27.10 -6.04
CA PHE A 104 0.88 -26.01 -6.46
C PHE A 104 0.03 -24.81 -6.85
N THR A 105 0.40 -23.63 -6.33
CA THR A 105 -0.25 -22.34 -6.63
C THR A 105 0.81 -21.24 -6.66
N GLU A 106 0.48 -20.08 -7.22
CA GLU A 106 1.36 -18.90 -7.18
C GLU A 106 1.63 -18.37 -5.77
N PHE A 107 0.78 -18.72 -4.80
CA PHE A 107 0.92 -18.35 -3.39
C PHE A 107 1.97 -19.18 -2.65
N LEU A 108 2.39 -20.31 -3.24
CA LEU A 108 3.43 -21.17 -2.69
C LEU A 108 4.81 -20.52 -2.91
N ALA A 109 5.52 -20.25 -1.82
CA ALA A 109 6.89 -19.72 -1.88
C ALA A 109 7.81 -20.72 -2.60
N PRO A 110 8.86 -20.27 -3.32
CA PRO A 110 9.75 -21.17 -4.07
C PRO A 110 10.33 -22.31 -3.23
N GLU A 111 10.72 -22.01 -2.00
CA GLU A 111 11.25 -23.01 -1.05
C GLU A 111 10.19 -24.03 -0.60
N LEU A 112 8.92 -23.63 -0.51
CA LEU A 112 7.81 -24.55 -0.23
C LEU A 112 7.48 -25.38 -1.47
N ALA A 113 7.55 -24.79 -2.67
CA ALA A 113 7.34 -25.50 -3.92
C ALA A 113 8.40 -26.60 -4.15
N GLU A 114 9.66 -26.31 -3.81
CA GLU A 114 10.75 -27.30 -3.85
C GLU A 114 10.51 -28.42 -2.84
N ALA A 115 10.21 -28.10 -1.58
CA ALA A 115 9.94 -29.10 -0.54
C ALA A 115 8.73 -29.98 -0.88
N LEU A 116 7.63 -29.40 -1.38
CA LEU A 116 6.43 -30.14 -1.79
C LEU A 116 6.74 -31.10 -2.95
N ALA A 117 7.53 -30.65 -3.92
CA ALA A 117 7.92 -31.49 -5.06
C ALA A 117 8.75 -32.71 -4.62
N GLU A 118 9.72 -32.49 -3.72
CA GLU A 118 10.52 -33.59 -3.15
C GLU A 118 9.68 -34.59 -2.36
N GLU A 119 8.70 -34.09 -1.59
CA GLU A 119 7.81 -34.94 -0.79
C GLU A 119 6.88 -35.78 -1.67
N GLN A 120 6.26 -35.17 -2.68
CA GLN A 120 5.41 -35.88 -3.64
C GLN A 120 6.19 -36.94 -4.44
N GLU A 121 7.46 -36.68 -4.80
CA GLU A 121 8.32 -37.68 -5.45
C GLU A 121 8.64 -38.86 -4.52
N LYS A 122 8.90 -38.60 -3.22
CA LYS A 122 9.12 -39.64 -2.21
C LYS A 122 7.88 -40.52 -2.00
N LEU A 123 6.70 -39.92 -1.91
CA LEU A 123 5.41 -40.62 -1.78
C LEU A 123 5.16 -41.59 -2.95
N LEU A 124 5.57 -41.22 -4.17
CA LEU A 124 5.46 -42.07 -5.36
C LEU A 124 6.45 -43.24 -5.39
N SER A 125 7.49 -43.21 -4.55
CA SER A 125 8.60 -44.18 -4.56
C SER A 125 8.49 -45.36 -3.57
N GLU A 126 7.35 -45.50 -2.85
CA GLU A 126 7.02 -46.61 -1.93
C GLU A 126 8.04 -46.91 -0.80
N THR A 127 8.88 -45.96 -0.38
CA THR A 127 9.69 -46.14 0.85
C THR A 127 8.87 -45.78 2.08
N GLU A 128 8.35 -46.79 2.78
CA GLU A 128 7.73 -46.68 4.11
C GLU A 128 8.76 -46.24 5.17
N GLU A 129 9.07 -44.94 5.25
CA GLU A 129 9.63 -44.36 6.47
C GLU A 129 8.76 -43.20 6.93
N GLN A 130 8.05 -43.44 8.04
CA GLN A 130 7.13 -42.54 8.75
C GLN A 130 7.80 -41.27 9.34
N GLU A 131 9.03 -40.95 8.95
CA GLU A 131 9.80 -39.79 9.45
C GLU A 131 9.53 -38.48 8.66
N THR A 132 8.65 -38.49 7.65
CA THR A 132 8.58 -37.44 6.62
C THR A 132 7.46 -36.38 6.77
N LEU A 133 6.36 -36.67 7.49
CA LEU A 133 5.26 -35.71 7.64
C LEU A 133 5.63 -34.48 8.48
N GLU A 134 6.66 -34.58 9.33
CA GLU A 134 7.19 -33.44 10.11
C GLU A 134 8.03 -32.48 9.25
N THR A 135 8.55 -32.90 8.09
CA THR A 135 9.59 -32.13 7.35
C THR A 135 9.04 -30.95 6.53
N PHE A 136 7.91 -31.12 5.83
CA PHE A 136 7.34 -30.04 5.00
C PHE A 136 6.75 -28.90 5.84
N LYS A 137 6.15 -29.26 6.98
CA LYS A 137 5.64 -28.29 7.96
C LYS A 137 6.74 -27.35 8.46
N GLU A 138 7.95 -27.88 8.70
CA GLU A 138 9.10 -27.10 9.13
C GLU A 138 9.60 -26.11 8.06
N CYS A 139 9.19 -26.27 6.79
CA CYS A 139 9.50 -25.33 5.73
C CYS A 139 8.66 -24.04 5.79
N TYR A 140 7.53 -24.03 6.49
CA TYR A 140 6.78 -22.79 6.72
C TYR A 140 7.53 -21.86 7.67
N SER A 141 7.74 -20.63 7.22
CA SER A 141 8.48 -19.60 7.95
C SER A 141 7.85 -18.21 7.76
N LEU A 142 8.35 -17.23 8.53
CA LEU A 142 7.98 -15.82 8.37
C LEU A 142 8.22 -15.35 6.94
N GLU A 143 9.28 -15.84 6.30
CA GLU A 143 9.65 -15.50 4.93
C GLU A 143 8.65 -16.08 3.92
N THR A 144 8.12 -17.28 4.16
CA THR A 144 7.08 -17.88 3.31
C THR A 144 5.78 -17.09 3.39
N ASP A 145 5.40 -16.62 4.58
CA ASP A 145 4.25 -15.72 4.77
C ASP A 145 4.45 -14.38 4.06
N ARG A 146 5.66 -13.81 4.11
CA ARG A 146 5.98 -12.55 3.39
C ARG A 146 5.90 -12.70 1.88
N TYR A 147 6.25 -13.87 1.35
CA TYR A 147 6.04 -14.18 -0.05
C TYR A 147 4.54 -14.24 -0.38
N PHE A 148 3.77 -14.99 0.40
CA PHE A 148 2.31 -15.06 0.27
C PHE A 148 1.68 -13.65 0.28
N MET A 149 2.06 -12.81 1.24
CA MET A 149 1.60 -11.43 1.33
C MET A 149 1.93 -10.62 0.08
N ALA A 150 3.14 -10.78 -0.48
CA ALA A 150 3.55 -10.05 -1.68
C ALA A 150 2.71 -10.45 -2.90
N VAL A 151 2.44 -11.75 -3.09
CA VAL A 151 1.56 -12.25 -4.16
C VAL A 151 0.14 -11.73 -3.95
N TYR A 152 -0.40 -11.88 -2.73
CA TYR A 152 -1.74 -11.42 -2.37
C TYR A 152 -1.93 -9.92 -2.61
N LEU A 153 -1.00 -9.09 -2.11
CA LEU A 153 -1.06 -7.64 -2.28
C LEU A 153 -0.92 -7.23 -3.76
N PHE A 154 -0.15 -7.97 -4.55
CA PHE A 154 -0.04 -7.70 -5.98
C PHE A 154 -1.40 -7.88 -6.66
N GLU A 155 -2.02 -9.05 -6.49
CA GLU A 155 -3.34 -9.32 -7.05
C GLU A 155 -4.41 -8.34 -6.52
N TYR A 156 -4.33 -7.99 -5.23
CA TYR A 156 -5.22 -7.05 -4.58
C TYR A 156 -5.15 -5.62 -5.17
N PHE A 157 -3.96 -5.12 -5.52
CA PHE A 157 -3.82 -3.76 -6.06
C PHE A 157 -4.06 -3.68 -7.56
N PHE A 158 -3.65 -4.70 -8.31
CA PHE A 158 -3.67 -4.67 -9.77
C PHE A 158 -4.91 -5.35 -10.37
N HIS A 159 -5.77 -5.96 -9.56
CA HIS A 159 -7.03 -6.62 -9.96
C HIS A 159 -6.84 -7.51 -11.19
N THR A 160 -5.74 -8.24 -11.20
CA THR A 160 -5.30 -9.12 -12.28
C THR A 160 -4.91 -10.45 -11.66
N GLY A 161 -4.65 -11.45 -12.51
CA GLY A 161 -4.02 -12.69 -12.06
C GLY A 161 -2.59 -12.48 -11.53
N SER A 162 -1.92 -13.60 -11.31
CA SER A 162 -0.60 -13.71 -10.69
C SER A 162 0.47 -12.69 -11.14
N PRO A 163 1.39 -12.26 -10.24
CA PRO A 163 2.59 -11.47 -10.58
C PRO A 163 3.54 -12.14 -11.58
N PHE A 164 3.32 -13.42 -11.89
CA PHE A 164 4.11 -14.19 -12.85
C PHE A 164 3.46 -14.28 -14.23
N GLU A 165 2.25 -13.76 -14.38
CA GLU A 165 1.48 -13.77 -15.61
C GLU A 165 2.02 -12.70 -16.56
N GLY A 166 2.95 -13.07 -17.43
CA GLY A 166 3.52 -12.22 -18.47
C GLY A 166 3.73 -12.96 -19.79
N LYS A 167 4.52 -12.39 -20.70
CA LYS A 167 4.78 -12.94 -22.04
C LYS A 167 5.26 -14.40 -22.04
N LYS A 168 6.05 -14.83 -21.05
CA LYS A 168 6.55 -16.21 -20.91
C LYS A 168 5.40 -17.19 -20.71
N MET A 169 4.39 -16.80 -19.92
CA MET A 169 3.18 -17.61 -19.71
C MET A 169 2.23 -17.54 -20.90
N VAL A 170 1.98 -16.33 -21.42
CA VAL A 170 1.03 -16.10 -22.54
C VAL A 170 1.43 -16.89 -23.79
N ASN A 171 2.73 -17.01 -24.07
CA ASN A 171 3.22 -17.73 -25.24
C ASN A 171 3.28 -19.26 -25.04
N ARG A 172 2.95 -19.76 -23.85
CA ARG A 172 2.95 -21.19 -23.54
C ARG A 172 1.53 -21.75 -23.60
N CYS A 173 1.38 -22.91 -24.24
CA CYS A 173 0.14 -23.67 -24.19
C CYS A 173 0.19 -24.61 -23.00
N PHE A 174 -0.60 -24.31 -21.97
CA PHE A 174 -0.83 -25.21 -20.83
C PHE A 174 -2.00 -26.14 -21.16
N LEU A 175 -1.82 -27.43 -20.89
CA LEU A 175 -2.83 -28.45 -21.19
C LEU A 175 -3.85 -28.60 -20.06
N SER A 176 -3.55 -28.08 -18.87
CA SER A 176 -4.46 -28.04 -17.72
C SER A 176 -4.21 -26.83 -16.81
N PRO A 177 -5.18 -26.45 -15.94
CA PRO A 177 -4.97 -25.45 -14.90
C PRO A 177 -3.81 -25.80 -13.96
N GLU A 178 -3.68 -27.06 -13.57
CA GLU A 178 -2.64 -27.55 -12.65
C GLU A 178 -1.24 -27.39 -13.25
N GLU A 179 -1.07 -27.64 -14.56
CA GLU A 179 0.19 -27.37 -15.25
C GLU A 179 0.54 -25.88 -15.23
N LYS A 180 -0.47 -25.01 -15.35
CA LYS A 180 -0.29 -23.55 -15.29
C LYS A 180 0.18 -23.12 -13.90
N GLU A 181 -0.45 -23.64 -12.84
CA GLU A 181 -0.06 -23.31 -11.47
C GLU A 181 1.30 -23.86 -11.08
N LEU A 182 1.62 -25.09 -11.48
CA LEU A 182 2.94 -25.67 -11.29
C LEU A 182 4.03 -24.81 -11.95
N PHE A 183 3.75 -24.30 -13.16
CA PHE A 183 4.68 -23.40 -13.84
C PHE A 183 4.86 -22.08 -13.08
N ARG A 184 3.78 -21.49 -12.52
CA ARG A 184 3.89 -20.28 -11.70
C ARG A 184 4.74 -20.53 -10.45
N ALA A 185 4.51 -21.64 -9.76
CA ALA A 185 5.20 -21.98 -8.52
C ALA A 185 6.71 -22.27 -8.74
N ARG A 186 7.08 -22.96 -9.83
CA ARG A 186 8.46 -23.42 -10.06
C ARG A 186 9.28 -22.56 -11.02
N GLU A 187 8.63 -21.98 -12.02
CA GLU A 187 9.29 -21.23 -13.11
C GLU A 187 8.79 -19.79 -13.23
N GLY A 188 7.97 -19.35 -12.28
CA GLY A 188 7.40 -18.01 -12.22
C GLY A 188 8.49 -16.95 -12.20
N ARG A 189 8.36 -15.97 -13.10
CA ARG A 189 9.25 -14.81 -13.17
C ARG A 189 8.42 -13.56 -13.01
N PHE A 190 8.85 -12.61 -12.19
CA PHE A 190 8.09 -11.38 -11.98
C PHE A 190 7.90 -10.62 -13.30
N CYS A 191 6.65 -10.36 -13.68
CA CYS A 191 6.34 -9.76 -14.99
C CYS A 191 6.65 -8.26 -15.06
N MET A 192 6.88 -7.59 -13.94
CA MET A 192 7.19 -6.14 -13.89
C MET A 192 8.67 -5.87 -13.54
N GLU A 193 9.57 -6.79 -13.88
CA GLU A 193 11.02 -6.64 -13.70
C GLU A 193 11.57 -5.54 -14.65
N PRO A 194 12.26 -4.50 -14.13
CA PRO A 194 12.84 -3.45 -14.97
C PRO A 194 13.96 -3.95 -15.88
N GLY A 195 13.89 -3.63 -17.17
CA GLY A 195 14.94 -3.99 -18.15
C GLY A 195 14.90 -5.44 -18.62
N GLU A 196 13.89 -6.19 -18.20
CA GLU A 196 13.61 -7.56 -18.63
C GLU A 196 12.64 -7.55 -19.82
N GLU A 197 12.71 -8.51 -20.74
CA GLU A 197 11.83 -8.57 -21.93
C GLU A 197 11.16 -9.94 -22.17
N GLU A 198 11.57 -11.00 -21.47
CA GLU A 198 11.06 -12.36 -21.64
C GLU A 198 9.66 -12.54 -21.03
N ASN A 199 9.39 -11.94 -19.87
CA ASN A 199 8.12 -12.04 -19.15
C ASN A 199 7.40 -10.71 -18.91
N ILE A 200 7.70 -9.67 -19.69
CA ILE A 200 6.93 -8.41 -19.63
C ILE A 200 5.44 -8.63 -19.95
N PRO A 201 4.53 -7.76 -19.47
CA PRO A 201 3.12 -7.90 -19.79
C PRO A 201 2.86 -7.64 -21.27
N VAL A 202 1.93 -8.40 -21.84
CA VAL A 202 1.56 -8.31 -23.25
C VAL A 202 0.43 -7.31 -23.45
N LYS A 203 0.69 -6.22 -24.17
CA LYS A 203 -0.32 -5.23 -24.56
C LYS A 203 -1.45 -5.90 -25.36
N GLY A 204 -2.70 -5.56 -25.05
CA GLY A 204 -3.91 -6.18 -25.58
C GLY A 204 -4.41 -7.39 -24.77
N ILE A 205 -3.56 -7.97 -23.90
CA ILE A 205 -3.93 -9.10 -23.03
C ILE A 205 -3.94 -8.63 -21.57
N GLN A 206 -2.89 -7.91 -21.16
CA GLN A 206 -2.66 -7.47 -19.78
C GLN A 206 -2.72 -5.94 -19.64
N ASP A 207 -3.59 -5.30 -20.44
CA ASP A 207 -3.72 -3.84 -20.47
C ASP A 207 -4.09 -3.26 -19.10
N LYS A 208 -4.89 -3.99 -18.30
CA LYS A 208 -5.26 -3.59 -16.94
C LYS A 208 -4.05 -3.49 -16.02
N LEU A 209 -3.20 -4.53 -16.00
CA LEU A 209 -1.98 -4.55 -15.20
C LEU A 209 -1.06 -3.39 -15.62
N ILE A 210 -0.86 -3.20 -16.93
CA ILE A 210 -0.04 -2.10 -17.47
C ILE A 210 -0.62 -0.74 -17.04
N GLN A 211 -1.94 -0.56 -17.13
CA GLN A 211 -2.60 0.67 -16.75
C GLN A 211 -2.40 0.95 -15.25
N TYR A 212 -2.79 0.01 -14.38
CA TYR A 212 -2.71 0.20 -12.94
C TYR A 212 -1.27 0.38 -12.48
N TRP A 213 -0.32 -0.38 -13.01
CA TRP A 213 1.10 -0.19 -12.71
C TRP A 213 1.54 1.25 -12.94
N ASN A 214 1.17 1.86 -14.07
CA ASN A 214 1.52 3.25 -14.38
C ASN A 214 0.73 4.29 -13.56
N GLU A 215 -0.44 3.93 -13.02
CA GLU A 215 -1.24 4.81 -12.16
C GLU A 215 -0.74 4.81 -10.70
N TYR A 216 -0.17 3.71 -10.23
CA TYR A 216 0.31 3.61 -8.85
C TYR A 216 1.66 4.32 -8.65
N PRO A 217 1.93 4.84 -7.44
CA PRO A 217 3.20 5.47 -7.10
C PRO A 217 4.39 4.51 -7.25
N GLU A 218 5.54 5.05 -7.67
CA GLU A 218 6.79 4.30 -7.83
C GLU A 218 7.21 3.58 -6.53
N ILE A 219 6.86 4.12 -5.36
CA ILE A 219 7.15 3.49 -4.06
C ILE A 219 6.47 2.11 -3.91
N LEU A 220 5.27 1.92 -4.48
CA LEU A 220 4.57 0.64 -4.47
C LEU A 220 5.23 -0.33 -5.45
N GLN A 221 5.56 0.15 -6.65
CA GLN A 221 6.26 -0.63 -7.68
C GLN A 221 7.61 -1.17 -7.16
N LYS A 222 8.40 -0.31 -6.51
CA LYS A 222 9.68 -0.67 -5.88
C LYS A 222 9.52 -1.69 -4.76
N MET A 223 8.42 -1.65 -4.02
CA MET A 223 8.16 -2.64 -2.96
C MET A 223 7.93 -4.04 -3.55
N PHE A 224 7.17 -4.15 -4.64
CA PHE A 224 7.01 -5.44 -5.33
C PHE A 224 8.31 -5.91 -6.00
N GLN A 225 9.10 -4.99 -6.56
CA GLN A 225 10.44 -5.32 -7.08
C GLN A 225 11.35 -5.86 -5.96
N LYS A 226 11.36 -5.23 -4.78
CA LYS A 226 12.09 -5.74 -3.61
C LYS A 226 11.57 -7.13 -3.20
N ALA A 227 10.25 -7.33 -3.17
CA ALA A 227 9.65 -8.61 -2.78
C ALA A 227 10.03 -9.76 -3.71
N PHE A 228 9.94 -9.57 -5.02
CA PHE A 228 10.11 -10.66 -5.99
C PHE A 228 11.51 -10.76 -6.58
N LEU A 229 12.28 -9.67 -6.67
CA LEU A 229 13.64 -9.68 -7.22
C LEU A 229 14.68 -9.93 -6.14
N ASP A 230 14.72 -9.06 -5.12
CA ASP A 230 15.68 -9.22 -4.02
C ASP A 230 15.24 -10.37 -3.11
N GLY A 231 13.96 -10.40 -2.73
CA GLY A 231 13.33 -11.46 -1.94
C GLY A 231 13.18 -12.80 -2.65
N GLY A 232 13.25 -12.81 -3.99
CA GLY A 232 13.34 -14.03 -4.79
C GLY A 232 14.76 -14.62 -4.84
N ARG A 233 15.80 -13.77 -4.75
CA ARG A 233 17.21 -14.22 -4.64
C ARG A 233 17.55 -14.66 -3.22
N LEU A 234 17.07 -13.93 -2.22
CA LEU A 234 17.32 -14.19 -0.81
C LEU A 234 16.05 -13.89 -0.01
N ARG A 235 15.43 -14.93 0.53
CA ARG A 235 14.11 -14.86 1.18
C ARG A 235 14.05 -13.87 2.35
N GLU A 236 15.17 -13.63 3.03
CA GLU A 236 15.31 -12.70 4.14
C GLU A 236 15.21 -11.22 3.71
N LEU A 237 15.32 -10.93 2.40
CA LEU A 237 15.15 -9.59 1.83
C LEU A 237 13.69 -9.27 1.46
N ARG A 238 12.78 -10.24 1.57
CA ARG A 238 11.34 -10.00 1.35
C ARG A 238 10.85 -8.92 2.32
N PRO A 239 10.08 -7.92 1.85
CA PRO A 239 9.54 -6.87 2.70
C PRO A 239 8.75 -7.44 3.88
N THR A 240 8.95 -6.82 5.04
CA THR A 240 8.24 -7.16 6.26
C THR A 240 6.84 -6.57 6.26
N GLU A 241 6.01 -7.04 7.18
CA GLU A 241 4.65 -6.56 7.44
C GLU A 241 4.70 -5.06 7.80
N VAL A 242 5.72 -4.66 8.55
CA VAL A 242 6.03 -3.26 8.91
C VAL A 242 6.38 -2.44 7.67
N ASP A 243 7.20 -2.96 6.75
CA ASP A 243 7.55 -2.27 5.50
C ASP A 243 6.30 -1.98 4.67
N TRP A 244 5.41 -2.98 4.52
CA TRP A 244 4.13 -2.83 3.82
C TRP A 244 3.24 -1.79 4.51
N LYS A 245 3.09 -1.84 5.83
CA LYS A 245 2.30 -0.85 6.58
C LYS A 245 2.83 0.57 6.42
N GLN A 246 4.15 0.77 6.50
CA GLN A 246 4.76 2.10 6.31
C GLN A 246 4.50 2.64 4.90
N LEU A 247 4.64 1.78 3.88
CA LEU A 247 4.31 2.12 2.49
C LEU A 247 2.84 2.55 2.35
N LEU A 248 1.92 1.78 2.93
CA LEU A 248 0.49 2.03 2.85
C LEU A 248 0.09 3.33 3.55
N VAL A 249 0.67 3.64 4.71
CA VAL A 249 0.50 4.94 5.37
C VAL A 249 1.02 6.07 4.48
N ARG A 250 2.21 5.91 3.87
CA ARG A 250 2.76 6.90 2.94
C ARG A 250 1.85 7.13 1.74
N MET A 251 1.30 6.05 1.15
CA MET A 251 0.33 6.14 0.06
C MET A 251 -0.96 6.85 0.48
N ALA A 252 -1.50 6.56 1.67
CA ALA A 252 -2.68 7.22 2.20
C ALA A 252 -2.44 8.74 2.39
N MET A 253 -1.26 9.11 2.87
CA MET A 253 -0.88 10.51 3.04
C MET A 253 -0.60 11.22 1.71
N ASP A 254 -0.17 10.49 0.67
CA ASP A 254 0.07 11.04 -0.67
C ASP A 254 -1.23 11.16 -1.51
N TYR A 255 -2.23 10.31 -1.27
CA TYR A 255 -3.49 10.37 -2.00
C TYR A 255 -4.34 11.58 -1.60
N LYS A 256 -4.79 12.37 -2.58
CA LYS A 256 -5.54 13.61 -2.36
C LYS A 256 -6.95 13.52 -2.92
N SER A 257 -7.88 14.10 -2.16
CA SER A 257 -9.28 14.28 -2.55
C SER A 257 -9.65 15.75 -2.44
N CYS A 258 -10.08 16.34 -3.55
CA CYS A 258 -10.48 17.75 -3.63
C CYS A 258 -11.99 17.87 -3.75
N HIS A 259 -12.57 18.94 -3.18
CA HIS A 259 -14.01 19.21 -3.23
C HIS A 259 -14.58 19.34 -4.66
N CYS A 260 -13.74 19.58 -5.67
CA CYS A 260 -14.13 19.63 -7.08
C CYS A 260 -14.24 18.24 -7.74
N GLY A 261 -14.08 17.15 -6.98
CA GLY A 261 -14.09 15.78 -7.48
C GLY A 261 -12.78 15.38 -8.17
N PHE A 262 -11.66 16.03 -7.87
CA PHE A 262 -10.34 15.51 -8.19
C PHE A 262 -9.94 14.50 -7.12
N HIS A 263 -9.51 13.32 -7.55
CA HIS A 263 -8.92 12.31 -6.69
C HIS A 263 -7.65 11.75 -7.35
N GLY A 264 -6.56 11.63 -6.60
CA GLY A 264 -5.31 11.12 -7.12
C GLY A 264 -4.11 11.39 -6.21
N PHE A 265 -3.03 10.67 -6.45
CA PHE A 265 -1.73 10.88 -5.79
C PHE A 265 -1.14 12.26 -6.08
N CYS A 266 -0.24 12.73 -5.21
CA CYS A 266 0.27 14.11 -5.27
C CYS A 266 0.97 14.45 -6.59
N TYR A 267 1.57 13.45 -7.25
CA TYR A 267 2.25 13.66 -8.54
C TYR A 267 1.30 14.12 -9.66
N ARG A 268 -0.03 13.94 -9.50
CA ARG A 268 -1.05 14.41 -10.45
C ARG A 268 -1.45 15.87 -10.24
N LEU A 269 -0.94 16.53 -9.20
CA LEU A 269 -1.13 17.97 -9.00
C LEU A 269 -0.20 18.76 -9.91
N LEU A 270 -0.66 19.93 -10.37
CA LEU A 270 0.12 20.78 -11.26
C LEU A 270 1.15 21.58 -10.45
N PRO A 271 2.47 21.40 -10.68
CA PRO A 271 3.47 22.24 -10.04
C PRO A 271 3.35 23.69 -10.51
N LYS A 272 3.66 24.63 -9.63
CA LYS A 272 3.72 26.08 -9.90
C LYS A 272 5.15 26.59 -9.72
N GLU A 273 5.48 27.68 -10.40
CA GLU A 273 6.81 28.30 -10.36
C GLU A 273 7.28 28.63 -8.94
N ASN A 274 6.36 29.04 -8.07
CA ASN A 274 6.65 29.35 -6.66
C ASN A 274 6.86 28.11 -5.76
N GLY A 275 6.91 26.91 -6.34
CA GLY A 275 7.05 25.64 -5.61
C GLY A 275 5.76 25.09 -5.01
N THR A 276 4.61 25.76 -5.16
CA THR A 276 3.31 25.21 -4.74
C THR A 276 2.74 24.23 -5.77
N PHE A 277 1.69 23.49 -5.37
CA PHE A 277 0.94 22.61 -6.26
C PHE A 277 -0.49 23.10 -6.41
N ALA A 278 -1.09 22.90 -7.57
CA ALA A 278 -2.47 23.27 -7.84
C ALA A 278 -3.30 22.06 -8.27
N CYS A 279 -4.54 22.00 -7.79
CA CYS A 279 -5.52 21.04 -8.31
C CYS A 279 -5.74 21.28 -9.81
N PRO A 280 -5.64 20.24 -10.67
CA PRO A 280 -5.83 20.42 -12.11
C PRO A 280 -7.26 20.78 -12.52
N LYS A 281 -8.25 20.57 -11.64
CA LYS A 281 -9.68 20.88 -11.92
C LYS A 281 -10.10 22.27 -11.45
N CYS A 282 -9.84 22.64 -10.19
CA CYS A 282 -10.33 23.90 -9.60
C CYS A 282 -9.23 24.90 -9.23
N GLY A 283 -7.95 24.56 -9.37
CA GLY A 283 -6.84 25.45 -9.01
C GLY A 283 -6.57 25.60 -7.52
N LYS A 284 -7.22 24.82 -6.63
CA LYS A 284 -6.91 24.79 -5.18
C LYS A 284 -5.40 24.63 -4.96
N ILE A 285 -4.80 25.51 -4.16
CA ILE A 285 -3.36 25.54 -3.90
C ILE A 285 -3.02 24.65 -2.69
N TYR A 286 -1.92 23.91 -2.84
CA TYR A 286 -1.29 23.09 -1.82
C TYR A 286 0.14 23.58 -1.59
N TYR A 287 0.46 23.89 -0.35
CA TYR A 287 1.78 24.36 0.09
C TYR A 287 2.61 23.17 0.58
N PRO A 288 3.78 22.89 0.00
CA PRO A 288 4.62 21.80 0.46
C PRO A 288 5.41 22.20 1.70
N LEU A 289 5.31 21.36 2.72
CA LEU A 289 6.16 21.36 3.90
C LEU A 289 7.12 20.17 3.76
N THR A 290 8.43 20.38 3.79
CA THR A 290 9.42 19.32 3.49
C THR A 290 10.60 19.28 4.47
N ASN A 291 11.02 18.09 4.86
CA ASN A 291 12.28 17.83 5.58
C ASN A 291 13.45 17.45 4.62
N GLY A 292 13.23 17.53 3.30
CA GLY A 292 14.20 17.14 2.26
C GLY A 292 14.03 15.72 1.72
N MET A 293 13.47 14.80 2.50
CA MET A 293 13.16 13.42 2.08
C MET A 293 11.69 13.23 1.79
N ASP A 294 10.85 13.78 2.66
CA ASP A 294 9.40 13.68 2.65
C ASP A 294 8.75 15.04 2.48
N ARG A 295 7.46 14.99 2.16
CA ARG A 295 6.66 16.17 1.87
C ARG A 295 5.25 15.99 2.40
N ILE A 296 4.78 16.99 3.13
CA ILE A 296 3.40 17.13 3.57
C ILE A 296 2.77 18.26 2.75
N LEU A 297 1.64 18.01 2.11
CA LEU A 297 0.90 19.04 1.37
C LEU A 297 -0.15 19.69 2.28
N LEU A 298 0.02 20.98 2.53
CA LEU A 298 -0.86 21.78 3.36
C LEU A 298 -1.87 22.53 2.48
N ALA A 299 -3.16 22.38 2.76
CA ALA A 299 -4.20 23.18 2.12
C ALA A 299 -5.37 23.39 3.08
N GLU A 300 -6.25 24.34 2.77
CA GLU A 300 -7.43 24.60 3.57
C GLU A 300 -8.26 23.33 3.80
N GLY A 301 -8.62 23.07 5.06
CA GLY A 301 -9.41 21.91 5.47
C GLY A 301 -8.62 20.61 5.60
N GLU A 302 -7.34 20.59 5.24
CA GLU A 302 -6.47 19.43 5.46
C GLU A 302 -6.13 19.25 6.95
N LYS A 303 -5.89 18.01 7.33
CA LYS A 303 -5.48 17.60 8.67
C LYS A 303 -4.08 17.00 8.59
N LEU A 304 -3.33 17.18 9.66
CA LEU A 304 -2.07 16.47 9.89
C LEU A 304 -2.31 15.38 10.93
N TYR A 305 -1.65 14.26 10.73
CA TYR A 305 -1.81 13.06 11.55
C TYR A 305 -0.52 12.71 12.30
N GLU A 306 -0.66 11.87 13.32
CA GLU A 306 0.45 11.40 14.17
C GLU A 306 1.55 10.73 13.34
N CYS A 307 1.23 10.03 12.24
CA CYS A 307 2.21 9.45 11.33
C CYS A 307 3.08 10.49 10.59
N GLN A 308 2.67 11.75 10.55
CA GLN A 308 3.39 12.83 9.86
C GLN A 308 4.13 13.75 10.82
N THR A 309 3.56 14.01 12.00
CA THR A 309 4.09 15.02 12.94
C THR A 309 4.44 14.45 14.31
N GLY A 310 4.01 13.24 14.58
CA GLY A 310 4.09 12.61 15.88
C GLY A 310 5.28 11.66 16.02
N ARG A 311 5.15 10.73 16.96
CA ARG A 311 6.17 9.72 17.27
C ARG A 311 5.85 8.38 16.64
N ASN A 312 4.57 8.12 16.36
CA ASN A 312 4.13 6.86 15.78
C ASN A 312 3.94 6.98 14.26
N PRO A 313 4.90 6.50 13.43
CA PRO A 313 4.81 6.59 11.96
C PRO A 313 3.67 5.76 11.37
N MET A 314 2.98 4.92 12.16
CA MET A 314 1.86 4.09 11.73
C MET A 314 0.49 4.69 12.04
N ASP A 315 0.42 5.72 12.89
CA ASP A 315 -0.86 6.30 13.32
C ASP A 315 -1.37 7.35 12.32
N LYS A 316 -2.14 6.86 11.36
CA LYS A 316 -2.79 7.68 10.31
C LYS A 316 -4.16 8.24 10.72
N ASP A 317 -4.61 7.98 11.95
CA ASP A 317 -5.99 8.24 12.39
C ASP A 317 -6.05 9.36 13.44
N THR A 318 -5.03 9.48 14.29
CA THR A 318 -4.93 10.54 15.30
C THR A 318 -4.53 11.87 14.67
N VAL A 319 -5.43 12.86 14.76
CA VAL A 319 -5.19 14.21 14.26
C VAL A 319 -4.33 15.01 15.24
N THR A 320 -3.20 15.51 14.76
CA THR A 320 -2.23 16.29 15.52
C THR A 320 -2.15 17.74 15.07
N GLY A 321 -2.57 18.03 13.83
CA GLY A 321 -2.56 19.39 13.28
C GLY A 321 -3.77 19.69 12.43
N LEU A 322 -4.19 20.96 12.43
CA LEU A 322 -5.28 21.47 11.60
C LEU A 322 -4.80 22.65 10.77
N ILE A 323 -5.08 22.65 9.47
CA ILE A 323 -4.84 23.82 8.63
C ILE A 323 -6.03 24.77 8.75
N VAL A 324 -5.78 25.94 9.34
CA VAL A 324 -6.82 26.93 9.66
C VAL A 324 -6.52 28.27 9.00
N GLU A 325 -7.56 28.95 8.55
CA GLU A 325 -7.46 30.33 8.06
C GLU A 325 -7.24 31.29 9.25
N ASN A 326 -6.43 32.31 9.03
CA ASN A 326 -6.17 33.36 9.99
C ASN A 326 -7.44 34.21 10.21
N ARG A 327 -7.88 34.27 11.47
CA ARG A 327 -9.08 35.03 11.88
C ARG A 327 -9.03 36.52 11.52
N GLN A 328 -7.84 37.11 11.48
CA GLN A 328 -7.65 38.55 11.23
C GLN A 328 -7.41 38.86 9.76
N LYS A 329 -6.86 37.92 8.98
CA LYS A 329 -6.49 38.10 7.58
C LYS A 329 -6.95 36.92 6.75
N LYS A 330 -8.09 37.09 6.08
CA LYS A 330 -8.60 36.09 5.15
C LYS A 330 -7.58 35.82 4.04
N GLY A 331 -7.50 34.57 3.61
CA GLY A 331 -6.55 34.07 2.61
C GLY A 331 -5.15 33.72 3.16
N LEU A 332 -4.87 33.96 4.45
CA LEU A 332 -3.64 33.50 5.09
C LEU A 332 -3.93 32.28 5.95
N TYR A 333 -3.16 31.21 5.76
CA TYR A 333 -3.33 29.95 6.48
C TYR A 333 -2.23 29.73 7.52
N GLY A 334 -2.54 28.95 8.54
CA GLY A 334 -1.61 28.50 9.55
C GLY A 334 -1.87 27.05 9.94
N ILE A 335 -0.84 26.39 10.47
CA ILE A 335 -0.90 25.06 11.05
C ILE A 335 -1.17 25.23 12.55
N LYS A 336 -2.35 24.81 13.01
CA LYS A 336 -2.71 24.80 14.42
C LYS A 336 -2.31 23.46 15.04
N ASN A 337 -1.55 23.49 16.13
CA ASN A 337 -1.23 22.32 16.94
C ASN A 337 -2.46 21.90 17.75
N VAL A 338 -2.85 20.63 17.61
CA VAL A 338 -3.87 19.98 18.45
C VAL A 338 -3.36 18.70 19.13
N SER A 339 -2.07 18.39 19.00
CA SER A 339 -1.40 17.30 19.73
C SER A 339 -1.19 17.66 21.21
N GLN A 340 -0.79 16.67 22.02
CA GLN A 340 -0.55 16.88 23.45
C GLN A 340 0.80 17.54 23.76
N GLY A 341 1.77 17.46 22.84
CA GLY A 341 3.07 18.08 23.00
C GLY A 341 3.21 19.45 22.35
N VAL A 342 4.45 19.93 22.34
CA VAL A 342 4.81 21.29 21.95
C VAL A 342 5.70 21.23 20.71
N TRP A 343 5.31 21.96 19.66
CA TRP A 343 6.14 22.12 18.47
C TRP A 343 7.02 23.37 18.58
N ARG A 344 8.10 23.43 17.82
CA ARG A 344 8.97 24.61 17.74
C ARG A 344 8.91 25.21 16.34
N GLY A 345 8.47 26.45 16.24
CA GLY A 345 8.49 27.22 15.00
C GLY A 345 9.73 28.11 14.92
N PHE A 346 10.39 28.11 13.77
CA PHE A 346 11.52 28.98 13.45
C PHE A 346 11.06 29.98 12.38
N TYR A 347 11.24 31.26 12.68
CA TYR A 347 10.79 32.36 11.85
C TYR A 347 11.96 32.91 11.01
N PRO A 348 11.69 33.54 9.84
CA PRO A 348 12.74 34.09 8.97
C PRO A 348 13.63 35.14 9.65
N ASP A 349 13.13 35.79 10.71
CA ASP A 349 13.88 36.77 11.51
C ASP A 349 14.79 36.13 12.57
N GLY A 350 14.92 34.79 12.57
CA GLY A 350 15.70 34.02 13.51
C GLY A 350 15.01 33.75 14.85
N LYS A 351 13.78 34.23 15.06
CA LYS A 351 13.04 33.94 16.30
C LYS A 351 12.60 32.49 16.33
N ILE A 352 12.67 31.90 17.52
CA ILE A 352 12.15 30.57 17.82
C ILE A 352 10.96 30.73 18.76
N LYS A 353 9.86 30.05 18.46
CA LYS A 353 8.65 30.10 19.30
C LYS A 353 8.10 28.70 19.54
N ASP A 354 7.76 28.44 20.80
CA ASP A 354 7.02 27.25 21.19
C ASP A 354 5.55 27.37 20.78
N ILE A 355 5.01 26.30 20.23
CA ILE A 355 3.65 26.16 19.72
C ILE A 355 2.99 25.04 20.52
N PRO A 356 2.46 25.33 21.72
CA PRO A 356 1.71 24.35 22.51
C PRO A 356 0.34 24.09 21.88
N ASN A 357 -0.38 23.10 22.42
CA ASN A 357 -1.76 22.79 22.02
C ASN A 357 -2.62 24.06 21.96
N GLY A 358 -3.35 24.21 20.85
CA GLY A 358 -4.25 25.33 20.61
C GLY A 358 -3.60 26.53 19.92
N GLN A 359 -2.27 26.63 19.90
CA GLN A 359 -1.55 27.66 19.15
C GLN A 359 -1.26 27.21 17.71
N GLY A 360 -0.82 28.14 16.87
CA GLY A 360 -0.48 27.83 15.48
C GLY A 360 0.69 28.64 14.93
N ILE A 361 1.24 28.13 13.83
CA ILE A 361 2.32 28.72 13.06
C ILE A 361 1.80 29.09 11.67
N PRO A 362 2.07 30.31 11.15
CA PRO A 362 1.64 30.68 9.81
C PRO A 362 2.34 29.84 8.72
N ILE A 363 1.68 29.67 7.57
CA ILE A 363 2.27 29.06 6.39
C ILE A 363 2.89 30.18 5.55
N TRP A 364 4.12 30.59 5.89
CA TRP A 364 4.86 31.63 5.17
C TRP A 364 6.21 31.11 4.65
N ASN A 365 6.69 31.74 3.58
CA ASN A 365 7.99 31.40 3.01
C ASN A 365 9.12 31.67 4.02
N GLY A 366 10.08 30.74 4.11
CA GLY A 366 11.22 30.83 5.00
C GLY A 366 10.93 30.39 6.44
N MET A 367 9.73 29.90 6.72
CA MET A 367 9.41 29.32 8.02
C MET A 367 9.84 27.86 8.09
N SER A 368 10.20 27.40 9.28
CA SER A 368 10.33 25.98 9.57
C SER A 368 9.61 25.60 10.87
N VAL A 369 9.23 24.34 10.97
CA VAL A 369 8.58 23.78 12.15
C VAL A 369 9.24 22.46 12.50
N ARG A 370 9.53 22.28 13.78
CA ARG A 370 9.93 21.01 14.36
C ARG A 370 8.79 20.49 15.21
N PHE A 371 8.25 19.34 14.83
CA PHE A 371 7.19 18.69 15.59
C PHE A 371 7.75 17.98 16.83
N GLU A 372 6.94 17.15 17.51
CA GLU A 372 7.18 16.70 18.89
C GLU A 372 8.51 15.98 19.15
N LEU A 373 9.03 15.20 18.21
CA LEU A 373 10.35 14.52 18.29
C LEU A 373 11.09 14.52 16.95
N GLY A 374 10.61 15.29 15.97
CA GLY A 374 10.97 15.11 14.57
C GLY A 374 12.13 15.97 14.07
N GLU A 375 12.41 15.74 12.80
CA GLU A 375 13.23 16.59 11.95
C GLU A 375 12.59 17.97 11.75
N GLU A 376 13.40 18.90 11.27
CA GLU A 376 12.93 20.24 10.93
C GLU A 376 12.29 20.25 9.54
N TRP A 377 11.02 20.65 9.50
CA TRP A 377 10.24 20.76 8.29
C TRP A 377 10.21 22.20 7.79
N ASN A 378 10.54 22.40 6.53
CA ASN A 378 10.75 23.69 5.92
C ASN A 378 9.60 24.05 4.96
N LEU A 379 9.13 25.29 5.07
CA LEU A 379 8.27 25.95 4.08
C LEU A 379 9.16 26.83 3.20
N ARG A 380 9.66 26.26 2.10
CA ARG A 380 10.39 27.02 1.08
C ARG A 380 9.56 27.13 -0.18
N LEU A 381 9.03 28.32 -0.41
CA LEU A 381 8.46 28.72 -1.69
C LEU A 381 9.59 29.32 -2.53
N MET A 382 9.71 28.90 -3.79
CA MET A 382 10.69 29.50 -4.70
C MET A 382 10.30 30.98 -4.93
N GLN A 383 11.23 31.89 -4.70
CA GLN A 383 11.01 33.31 -5.02
C GLN A 383 10.91 33.43 -6.55
N GLN A 384 9.91 34.17 -7.02
CA GLN A 384 10.01 34.76 -8.35
C GLN A 384 11.21 35.69 -8.31
N VAL A 385 12.17 35.49 -9.21
CA VAL A 385 13.16 36.52 -9.50
C VAL A 385 12.35 37.67 -10.09
N GLU A 386 12.09 38.71 -9.29
CA GLU A 386 11.62 39.97 -9.85
C GLU A 386 12.72 40.45 -10.79
N GLU A 387 12.49 40.32 -12.10
CA GLU A 387 13.22 41.09 -13.09
C GLU A 387 13.02 42.56 -12.71
N ARG A 388 14.06 43.17 -12.13
CA ARG A 388 14.13 44.62 -12.05
C ARG A 388 14.08 45.12 -13.48
N LYS A 389 12.94 45.71 -13.84
CA LYS A 389 12.92 46.70 -14.91
C LYS A 389 13.87 47.80 -14.44
N GLU A 390 15.04 47.87 -15.05
CA GLU A 390 15.88 49.06 -14.99
C GLU A 390 15.04 50.17 -15.63
N ASP A 391 14.69 51.17 -14.80
CA ASP A 391 14.07 52.39 -15.25
C ASP A 391 15.03 53.10 -16.21
N GLU A 392 14.68 53.14 -17.49
CA GLU A 392 15.07 54.24 -18.37
C GLU A 392 14.37 55.49 -17.82
N ASP A 393 15.15 56.44 -17.29
CA ASP A 393 14.93 57.87 -17.54
C ASP A 393 16.14 58.71 -17.10
N GLU A 394 16.78 59.28 -18.12
CA GLU A 394 17.31 60.64 -18.23
C GLU A 394 18.09 61.28 -17.07
N GLN A 395 19.38 61.54 -17.33
CA GLN A 395 19.97 62.86 -17.03
C GLN A 395 21.04 63.23 -18.08
N THR A 396 20.60 64.02 -19.06
CA THR A 396 21.27 65.21 -19.60
C THR A 396 22.72 65.48 -19.19
N VAL A 397 23.64 65.47 -20.17
CA VAL A 397 24.50 66.62 -20.55
C VAL A 397 24.75 66.58 -22.06
#